data_AF-A0A0A2BIK6-F1
#
_entry.id   AF-A0A0A2BIK6-F1
#
_cell.length_a   1.000
_cell.length_b   1.000
_cell.length_c   1.000
_cell.angle_alpha   90.00
_cell.angle_beta   90.00
_cell.angle_gamma   90.00
#
_symmetry.space_group_name_H-M   'P 1'
#
loop_
_entity.id
_entity.type
_entity.pdbx_description
1 polymer ?
#
loop_
_entity_poly.entity_id
_entity_poly.type
_entity_poly.pdbx_seq_one_letter_code
_entity_poly.pdbx_strand_id
1 'polypeptide(L)'
;MEDSYYSGLPSGCKAFGFGITPLAVDRWIAKWRSSIDDIEFLLVLSASLTAEVKGISAAGATPDSRKFTAVADAELLLYGPTPSRKTSLPPLPAGVSPALISYVSSKLLGLEPTVVAIGLTDMPCFPHLSIEPLPLGPAQCLSTGKAMDINRVKNLWDQGFEIGRTLQKPLLITECVPGGTTTALAVLTGLGMAVGDLISGSHRNPPMKLKNNLVAKGLARANLGASSSPKDVLAAVGDPFQAFSVGLLIAARQSGVPVLLGGGSQMAAVLGLAIATVDPELRASFVEDISIATTSWLADEVVVCSEKQSSFPRLVHLLGAHYNVNILGLSTGLRFDKSTKRVLLDYEIGYVKEGVGAGALSLLAQINGSSCQQLLEECESAVDKLNDCA
;
A
#
# COMPACT_ATOMS: atom_id res chain seq x y z
N MET A 1 3.46 -13.87 21.78
CA MET A 1 4.76 -13.74 21.10
C MET A 1 5.55 -12.78 21.95
N GLU A 2 6.58 -13.27 22.60
CA GLU A 2 7.51 -12.46 23.39
C GLU A 2 8.10 -11.37 22.50
N ASP A 3 8.16 -10.15 23.03
CA ASP A 3 8.82 -9.01 22.41
C ASP A 3 10.31 -9.35 22.22
N SER A 4 10.65 -9.95 21.08
CA SER A 4 12.05 -10.04 20.65
C SER A 4 12.52 -8.60 20.40
N TYR A 5 13.26 -8.04 21.35
CA TYR A 5 13.86 -6.71 21.23
C TYR A 5 14.81 -6.70 20.02
N TYR A 6 14.39 -6.06 18.93
CA TYR A 6 15.24 -5.78 17.77
C TYR A 6 16.05 -4.52 18.08
N SER A 7 17.26 -4.68 18.61
CA SER A 7 18.10 -3.58 19.13
C SER A 7 18.45 -2.50 18.11
N GLY A 8 18.36 -2.79 16.80
CA GLY A 8 18.62 -1.83 15.73
C GLY A 8 17.43 -0.93 15.35
N LEU A 9 16.18 -1.30 15.69
CA LEU A 9 15.01 -0.53 15.26
C LEU A 9 14.84 0.76 16.07
N PRO A 10 14.53 1.91 15.41
CA PRO A 10 14.19 3.13 16.12
C PRO A 10 13.00 2.95 17.05
N SER A 11 12.94 3.74 18.12
CA SER A 11 11.87 3.67 19.13
C SER A 11 10.47 3.65 18.50
N GLY A 12 9.64 2.73 18.97
CA GLY A 12 8.25 2.54 18.51
C GLY A 12 8.11 1.76 17.19
N CYS A 13 9.18 1.62 16.40
CA CYS A 13 9.14 0.76 15.21
C CYS A 13 9.03 -0.70 15.62
N LYS A 14 8.34 -1.51 14.82
CA LYS A 14 8.15 -2.95 15.07
C LYS A 14 8.52 -3.75 13.82
N ALA A 15 9.00 -4.98 14.04
CA ALA A 15 9.12 -5.99 13.00
C ALA A 15 8.18 -7.15 13.30
N PHE A 16 7.56 -7.71 12.26
CA PHE A 16 6.61 -8.81 12.34
C PHE A 16 6.62 -9.64 11.05
N GLY A 17 6.04 -10.84 11.07
CA GLY A 17 5.93 -11.68 9.89
C GLY A 17 6.18 -13.16 10.17
N PHE A 18 6.54 -13.90 9.13
CA PHE A 18 6.84 -15.34 9.21
C PHE A 18 8.35 -15.56 9.11
N GLY A 19 8.91 -16.36 10.02
CA GLY A 19 10.33 -16.75 9.99
C GLY A 19 11.34 -15.59 10.11
N ILE A 20 10.93 -14.45 10.69
CA ILE A 20 11.80 -13.30 10.89
C ILE A 20 12.85 -13.56 11.98
N THR A 21 14.04 -13.01 11.81
CA THR A 21 15.13 -13.11 12.79
C THR A 21 15.72 -11.71 13.05
N PRO A 22 16.31 -11.46 14.24
CA PRO A 22 16.98 -10.19 14.52
C PRO A 22 18.04 -9.80 13.48
N LEU A 23 18.82 -10.78 13.03
CA LEU A 23 19.84 -10.57 11.99
C LEU A 23 19.23 -10.12 10.65
N ALA A 24 18.05 -10.62 10.27
CA ALA A 24 17.37 -10.17 9.06
C ALA A 24 16.95 -8.70 9.16
N VAL A 25 16.48 -8.28 10.34
CA VAL A 25 16.11 -6.87 10.60
C VAL A 25 17.33 -5.97 10.57
N ASP A 26 18.43 -6.36 11.21
CA ASP A 26 19.67 -5.55 11.21
C ASP A 26 20.26 -5.41 9.80
N ARG A 27 20.27 -6.49 9.00
CA ARG A 27 20.68 -6.45 7.58
C ARG A 27 19.79 -5.52 6.76
N TRP A 28 18.48 -5.58 6.99
CA TRP A 28 17.52 -4.69 6.34
C TRP A 28 17.80 -3.22 6.66
N ILE A 29 17.97 -2.87 7.94
CA ILE A 29 18.26 -1.50 8.37
C ILE A 29 19.55 -0.99 7.73
N ALA A 30 20.63 -1.78 7.79
CA ALA A 30 21.91 -1.39 7.21
C ALA A 30 21.82 -1.12 5.69
N LYS A 31 21.09 -1.99 4.96
CA LYS A 31 20.88 -1.86 3.51
C LYS A 31 20.09 -0.60 3.15
N TRP A 32 18.94 -0.38 3.79
CA TRP A 32 18.08 0.77 3.45
C TRP A 32 18.67 2.10 3.93
N ARG A 33 19.35 2.12 5.07
CA ARG A 33 20.04 3.32 5.55
C ARG A 33 21.21 3.73 4.64
N SER A 34 21.99 2.77 4.15
CA SER A 34 23.10 3.06 3.23
C SER A 34 22.65 3.46 1.82
N SER A 35 21.40 3.19 1.46
CA SER A 35 20.85 3.47 0.14
C SER A 35 19.89 4.67 0.12
N ILE A 36 19.78 5.42 1.23
CA ILE A 36 18.71 6.40 1.40
C ILE A 36 18.70 7.51 0.34
N ASP A 37 19.88 7.90 -0.14
CA ASP A 37 20.06 8.93 -1.17
C ASP A 37 19.86 8.39 -2.60
N ASP A 38 19.62 7.08 -2.75
CA ASP A 38 19.57 6.39 -4.04
C ASP A 38 18.39 5.40 -4.11
N ILE A 39 17.22 5.81 -3.64
CA ILE A 39 15.98 5.02 -3.72
C ILE A 39 15.19 5.43 -4.96
N GLU A 40 14.81 4.45 -5.78
CA GLU A 40 13.77 4.64 -6.78
C GLU A 40 12.41 4.64 -6.08
N PHE A 41 11.82 5.81 -5.88
CA PHE A 41 10.52 5.96 -5.22
C PHE A 41 9.40 6.06 -6.24
N LEU A 42 8.56 5.03 -6.34
CA LEU A 42 7.37 5.03 -7.19
C LEU A 42 6.08 5.17 -6.38
N LEU A 43 5.25 6.14 -6.77
CA LEU A 43 3.85 6.22 -6.34
C LEU A 43 2.95 5.78 -7.49
N VAL A 44 2.29 4.63 -7.35
CA VAL A 44 1.37 4.12 -8.37
C VAL A 44 -0.06 4.51 -8.03
N LEU A 45 -0.67 5.31 -8.89
CA LEU A 45 -2.06 5.73 -8.82
C LEU A 45 -2.92 4.79 -9.65
N SER A 46 -4.00 4.29 -9.04
CA SER A 46 -4.94 3.45 -9.76
C SER A 46 -6.37 3.61 -9.24
N ALA A 47 -7.34 3.25 -10.07
CA ALA A 47 -8.74 3.27 -9.69
C ALA A 47 -9.48 1.97 -10.06
N SER A 48 -10.52 1.69 -9.28
CA SER A 48 -11.48 0.60 -9.52
C SER A 48 -12.88 1.11 -9.21
N LEU A 49 -13.86 0.75 -10.03
CA LEU A 49 -15.28 0.99 -9.77
C LEU A 49 -15.78 0.25 -8.53
N THR A 50 -14.98 -0.66 -7.96
CA THR A 50 -15.20 -1.17 -6.60
C THR A 50 -15.29 -0.02 -5.60
N ALA A 51 -14.49 1.04 -5.76
CA ALA A 51 -14.48 2.21 -4.89
C ALA A 51 -15.82 2.95 -4.87
N GLU A 52 -16.62 2.87 -5.93
CA GLU A 52 -17.89 3.60 -6.03
C GLU A 52 -19.00 2.97 -5.18
N VAL A 53 -18.82 1.71 -4.74
CA VAL A 53 -19.77 1.04 -3.86
C VAL A 53 -19.94 1.86 -2.58
N LYS A 54 -21.19 2.18 -2.25
CA LYS A 54 -21.53 2.99 -1.07
C LYS A 54 -21.00 2.33 0.21
N GLY A 55 -20.24 3.09 1.00
CA GLY A 55 -19.68 2.63 2.27
C GLY A 55 -18.46 1.71 2.16
N ILE A 56 -17.94 1.40 0.97
CA ILE A 56 -16.80 0.46 0.82
C ILE A 56 -15.45 1.05 1.26
N SER A 57 -15.26 2.35 1.08
CA SER A 57 -14.02 3.08 1.35
C SER A 57 -14.33 4.50 1.84
N ALA A 58 -13.50 5.00 2.76
CA ALA A 58 -13.51 6.37 3.28
C ALA A 58 -12.37 7.22 2.69
N ALA A 59 -11.65 6.73 1.68
CA ALA A 59 -10.65 7.50 0.93
C ALA A 59 -11.35 8.51 0.01
N GLY A 60 -11.97 9.52 0.62
CA GLY A 60 -13.02 10.35 0.02
C GLY A 60 -14.40 10.01 0.61
N ALA A 61 -15.15 11.05 1.01
CA ALA A 61 -16.44 10.93 1.68
C ALA A 61 -17.58 10.42 0.79
N THR A 62 -17.46 10.53 -0.55
CA THR A 62 -18.51 10.14 -1.50
C THR A 62 -17.94 9.27 -2.64
N PRO A 63 -18.78 8.52 -3.38
CA PRO A 63 -18.36 7.86 -4.62
C PRO A 63 -17.66 8.81 -5.60
N ASP A 64 -18.16 10.03 -5.75
CA ASP A 64 -17.57 11.00 -6.68
C ASP A 64 -16.23 11.55 -6.16
N SER A 65 -16.10 11.81 -4.85
CA SER A 65 -14.82 12.28 -4.31
C SER A 65 -13.70 11.23 -4.37
N ARG A 66 -14.08 9.95 -4.32
CA ARG A 66 -13.17 8.81 -4.52
C ARG A 66 -12.52 8.78 -5.91
N LYS A 67 -13.14 9.37 -6.94
CA LYS A 67 -12.61 9.36 -8.32
C LYS A 67 -11.34 10.18 -8.48
N PHE A 68 -11.21 11.28 -7.74
CA PHE A 68 -10.06 12.18 -7.83
C PHE A 68 -9.10 12.09 -6.65
N THR A 69 -9.37 11.21 -5.67
CA THR A 69 -8.55 11.07 -4.46
C THR A 69 -7.08 10.74 -4.79
N ALA A 70 -6.84 9.79 -5.70
CA ALA A 70 -5.48 9.41 -6.07
C ALA A 70 -4.68 10.56 -6.67
N VAL A 71 -5.31 11.38 -7.51
CA VAL A 71 -4.67 12.56 -8.13
C VAL A 71 -4.40 13.64 -7.08
N ALA A 72 -5.37 13.94 -6.21
CA ALA A 72 -5.22 14.95 -5.16
C ALA A 72 -4.15 14.57 -4.13
N ASP A 73 -4.06 13.28 -3.77
CA ASP A 73 -3.05 12.76 -2.85
C ASP A 73 -1.65 12.84 -3.44
N ALA A 74 -1.48 12.46 -4.71
CA ALA A 74 -0.22 12.62 -5.42
C ALA A 74 0.21 14.10 -5.53
N GLU A 75 -0.75 14.99 -5.80
CA GLU A 75 -0.47 16.42 -5.87
C GLU A 75 -0.02 16.99 -4.51
N LEU A 76 -0.62 16.52 -3.40
CA LEU A 76 -0.17 16.86 -2.06
C LEU A 76 1.24 16.32 -1.75
N LEU A 77 1.54 15.09 -2.16
CA LEU A 77 2.87 14.51 -1.99
C LEU A 77 3.93 15.31 -2.76
N LEU A 78 3.65 15.69 -4.01
CA LEU A 78 4.60 16.38 -4.89
C LEU A 78 4.84 17.84 -4.47
N TYR A 79 3.77 18.58 -4.15
CA TYR A 79 3.85 20.04 -3.98
C TYR A 79 3.64 20.50 -2.55
N GLY A 80 3.32 19.59 -1.65
CA GLY A 80 3.02 19.92 -0.26
C GLY A 80 1.75 20.76 -0.10
N PRO A 81 1.51 21.27 1.12
CA PRO A 81 0.35 22.08 1.44
C PRO A 81 0.53 23.52 0.95
N THR A 82 0.54 23.70 -0.38
CA THR A 82 0.78 24.98 -1.04
C THR A 82 -0.42 25.41 -1.90
N PRO A 83 -0.59 26.72 -2.17
CA PRO A 83 -1.64 27.22 -3.06
C PRO A 83 -1.48 26.81 -4.52
N SER A 84 -0.30 26.28 -4.92
CA SER A 84 -0.03 25.84 -6.29
C SER A 84 -0.74 24.56 -6.70
N ARG A 85 -1.36 23.85 -5.74
CA ARG A 85 -2.15 22.65 -6.03
C ARG A 85 -3.44 23.04 -6.75
N LYS A 86 -3.73 22.35 -7.85
CA LYS A 86 -4.95 22.54 -8.65
C LYS A 86 -6.12 21.70 -8.14
N THR A 87 -5.85 20.58 -7.49
CA THR A 87 -6.86 19.67 -6.97
C THR A 87 -6.97 19.83 -5.46
N SER A 88 -8.16 20.23 -4.98
CA SER A 88 -8.46 20.19 -3.55
C SER A 88 -8.47 18.76 -3.04
N LEU A 89 -8.04 18.56 -1.79
CA LEU A 89 -8.17 17.25 -1.17
C LEU A 89 -9.65 16.86 -1.07
N PRO A 90 -10.01 15.62 -1.41
CA PRO A 90 -11.36 15.14 -1.23
C PRO A 90 -11.73 15.23 0.25
N PRO A 91 -12.97 15.63 0.59
CA PRO A 91 -13.41 15.65 1.98
C PRO A 91 -13.33 14.22 2.54
N LEU A 92 -12.84 14.09 3.77
CA LEU A 92 -12.81 12.84 4.53
C LEU A 92 -13.87 12.88 5.63
N PRO A 93 -14.44 11.73 6.04
CA PRO A 93 -15.32 11.69 7.21
C PRO A 93 -14.65 12.15 8.50
N ALA A 94 -13.34 11.91 8.64
CA ALA A 94 -12.47 12.33 9.72
C ALA A 94 -11.01 12.17 9.30
N GLY A 95 -10.11 12.88 9.99
CA GLY A 95 -8.68 12.86 9.70
C GLY A 95 -8.22 13.69 8.50
N VAL A 96 -6.95 13.53 8.15
CA VAL A 96 -6.30 14.14 6.97
C VAL A 96 -5.69 13.06 6.07
N SER A 97 -5.51 13.34 4.78
CA SER A 97 -4.91 12.40 3.83
C SER A 97 -3.52 11.92 4.30
N PRO A 98 -3.20 10.62 4.13
CA PRO A 98 -1.88 10.09 4.48
C PRO A 98 -0.78 10.63 3.55
N ALA A 99 -1.14 11.21 2.40
CA ALA A 99 -0.19 11.94 1.56
C ALA A 99 0.50 13.10 2.30
N LEU A 100 -0.11 13.66 3.36
CA LEU A 100 0.55 14.65 4.21
C LEU A 100 1.75 14.06 4.96
N ILE A 101 1.60 12.84 5.49
CA ILE A 101 2.67 12.11 6.18
C ILE A 101 3.78 11.75 5.19
N SER A 102 3.38 11.28 4.01
CA SER A 102 4.31 10.98 2.92
C SER A 102 5.08 12.21 2.46
N TYR A 103 4.42 13.37 2.33
CA TYR A 103 5.07 14.64 1.99
C TYR A 103 6.11 15.04 3.03
N VAL A 104 5.74 15.03 4.31
CA VAL A 104 6.67 15.37 5.40
C VAL A 104 7.88 14.43 5.39
N SER A 105 7.63 13.13 5.30
CA SER A 105 8.70 12.12 5.37
C SER A 105 9.60 12.15 4.15
N SER A 106 9.04 12.26 2.95
CA SER A 106 9.81 12.36 1.69
C SER A 106 10.66 13.63 1.65
N LYS A 107 10.12 14.76 2.12
CA LYS A 107 10.87 16.01 2.25
C LYS A 107 12.05 15.90 3.21
N LEU A 108 11.87 15.24 4.37
CA LEU A 108 12.97 15.00 5.32
C LEU A 108 14.05 14.07 4.77
N LEU A 109 13.66 13.16 3.88
CA LEU A 109 14.55 12.22 3.21
C LEU A 109 15.20 12.79 1.93
N GLY A 110 14.71 13.91 1.40
CA GLY A 110 15.13 14.41 0.08
C GLY A 110 14.70 13.50 -1.08
N LEU A 111 13.62 12.72 -0.90
CA LEU A 111 13.11 11.81 -1.92
C LEU A 111 11.94 12.44 -2.67
N GLU A 112 11.92 12.28 -4.00
CA GLU A 112 10.81 12.68 -4.85
C GLU A 112 10.22 11.45 -5.55
N PRO A 113 8.88 11.30 -5.62
CA PRO A 113 8.28 10.17 -6.29
C PRO A 113 8.28 10.34 -7.81
N THR A 114 8.59 9.28 -8.53
CA THR A 114 8.10 9.10 -9.90
C THR A 114 6.66 8.60 -9.81
N VAL A 115 5.70 9.43 -10.25
CA VAL A 115 4.28 9.06 -10.23
C VAL A 115 3.93 8.24 -11.46
N VAL A 116 3.25 7.11 -11.25
CA VAL A 116 2.74 6.22 -12.30
C VAL A 116 1.23 6.27 -12.29
N ALA A 117 0.60 6.66 -13.41
CA ALA A 117 -0.85 6.78 -13.52
C ALA A 117 -1.43 5.64 -14.37
N ILE A 118 -2.34 4.86 -13.78
CA ILE A 118 -2.94 3.67 -14.40
C ILE A 118 -4.44 3.66 -14.12
N GLY A 119 -5.27 3.49 -15.15
CA GLY A 119 -6.71 3.31 -14.99
C GLY A 119 -7.44 4.43 -14.24
N LEU A 120 -6.94 5.67 -14.30
CA LEU A 120 -7.61 6.82 -13.69
C LEU A 120 -8.79 7.29 -14.56
N THR A 121 -9.71 8.04 -13.97
CA THR A 121 -10.82 8.69 -14.70
C THR A 121 -10.36 10.00 -15.36
N ASP A 122 -9.44 10.71 -14.70
CA ASP A 122 -8.88 11.98 -15.15
C ASP A 122 -7.36 11.91 -15.15
N MET A 123 -6.73 12.52 -16.16
CA MET A 123 -5.27 12.58 -16.23
C MET A 123 -4.73 13.60 -15.23
N PRO A 124 -3.67 13.26 -14.48
CA PRO A 124 -2.99 14.23 -13.63
C PRO A 124 -2.39 15.39 -14.45
N CYS A 125 -2.38 16.59 -13.86
CA CYS A 125 -1.82 17.79 -14.49
C CYS A 125 -0.34 18.04 -14.15
N PHE A 126 0.31 17.08 -13.51
CA PHE A 126 1.72 17.08 -13.11
C PHE A 126 2.49 15.97 -13.85
N PRO A 127 3.83 16.01 -13.94
CA PRO A 127 4.63 14.97 -14.60
C PRO A 127 4.35 13.57 -14.01
N HIS A 128 4.09 12.60 -14.90
CA HIS A 128 3.82 11.22 -14.52
C HIS A 128 4.13 10.26 -15.68
N LEU A 129 4.34 8.99 -15.37
CA LEU A 129 4.39 7.91 -16.33
C LEU A 129 2.96 7.44 -16.64
N SER A 130 2.55 7.54 -17.91
CA SER A 130 1.29 7.01 -18.40
C SER A 130 1.53 5.61 -18.96
N ILE A 131 1.03 4.59 -18.25
CA ILE A 131 1.22 3.18 -18.62
C ILE A 131 0.15 2.70 -19.61
N GLU A 132 -1.02 3.31 -19.59
CA GLU A 132 -2.10 2.94 -20.49
C GLU A 132 -2.94 4.17 -20.84
N PRO A 133 -3.66 4.15 -21.98
CA PRO A 133 -4.43 5.31 -22.42
C PRO A 133 -5.65 5.55 -21.52
N LEU A 134 -5.94 6.82 -21.22
CA LEU A 134 -7.04 7.25 -20.35
C LEU A 134 -8.40 6.57 -20.62
N PRO A 135 -8.84 6.35 -21.88
CA PRO A 135 -10.14 5.72 -22.17
C PRO A 135 -10.33 4.30 -21.60
N LEU A 136 -9.26 3.59 -21.20
CA LEU A 136 -9.40 2.30 -20.51
C LEU A 136 -9.99 2.45 -19.11
N GLY A 137 -9.76 3.60 -18.46
CA GLY A 137 -10.36 3.98 -17.19
C GLY A 137 -10.16 2.98 -16.04
N PRO A 138 -10.93 3.08 -14.96
CA PRO A 138 -10.81 2.19 -13.81
C PRO A 138 -11.11 0.73 -14.14
N ALA A 139 -10.58 -0.20 -13.34
CA ALA A 139 -11.07 -1.58 -13.38
C ALA A 139 -12.55 -1.64 -12.99
N GLN A 140 -13.28 -2.60 -13.56
CA GLN A 140 -14.66 -2.87 -13.20
C GLN A 140 -14.78 -3.28 -11.73
N CYS A 141 -15.97 -3.15 -11.16
CA CYS A 141 -16.22 -3.58 -9.80
C CYS A 141 -15.95 -5.08 -9.68
N LEU A 142 -15.17 -5.49 -8.68
CA LEU A 142 -14.78 -6.89 -8.48
C LEU A 142 -15.97 -7.84 -8.34
N SER A 143 -17.15 -7.32 -7.93
CA SER A 143 -18.38 -8.12 -7.83
C SER A 143 -18.93 -8.62 -9.17
N THR A 144 -18.35 -8.16 -10.28
CA THR A 144 -18.64 -8.69 -11.63
C THR A 144 -17.95 -10.03 -11.90
N GLY A 145 -16.84 -10.33 -11.20
CA GLY A 145 -15.96 -11.44 -11.53
C GLY A 145 -15.16 -11.24 -12.83
N LYS A 146 -15.17 -10.02 -13.37
CA LYS A 146 -14.51 -9.59 -14.61
C LYS A 146 -13.96 -8.17 -14.44
N ALA A 147 -13.14 -7.96 -13.42
CA ALA A 147 -12.55 -6.66 -13.08
C ALA A 147 -11.78 -6.03 -14.25
N MET A 148 -11.02 -6.84 -15.01
CA MET A 148 -10.25 -6.38 -16.16
C MET A 148 -10.25 -7.44 -17.28
N ASP A 149 -10.09 -7.00 -18.53
CA ASP A 149 -9.78 -7.92 -19.63
C ASP A 149 -8.40 -8.56 -19.39
N ILE A 150 -8.27 -9.86 -19.68
CA ILE A 150 -7.03 -10.60 -19.43
C ILE A 150 -5.84 -10.04 -20.24
N ASN A 151 -6.08 -9.46 -21.41
CA ASN A 151 -5.00 -8.82 -22.19
C ASN A 151 -4.55 -7.52 -21.54
N ARG A 152 -5.48 -6.75 -20.93
CA ARG A 152 -5.10 -5.57 -20.12
C ARG A 152 -4.22 -5.99 -18.95
N VAL A 153 -4.57 -7.07 -18.23
CA VAL A 153 -3.75 -7.61 -17.15
C VAL A 153 -2.35 -8.00 -17.63
N LYS A 154 -2.26 -8.74 -18.74
CA LYS A 154 -0.97 -9.13 -19.34
C LYS A 154 -0.14 -7.90 -19.72
N ASN A 155 -0.73 -6.92 -20.40
CA ASN A 155 -0.04 -5.72 -20.83
C ASN A 155 0.47 -4.88 -19.65
N LEU A 156 -0.34 -4.69 -18.60
CA LEU A 156 0.09 -3.96 -17.39
C LEU A 156 1.24 -4.68 -16.69
N TRP A 157 1.12 -6.01 -16.56
CA TRP A 157 2.17 -6.84 -15.99
C TRP A 157 3.47 -6.74 -16.79
N ASP A 158 3.39 -6.87 -18.11
CA ASP A 158 4.56 -6.84 -18.98
C ASP A 158 5.22 -5.44 -18.95
N GLN A 159 4.44 -4.36 -18.92
CA GLN A 159 4.97 -3.00 -18.76
C GLN A 159 5.66 -2.77 -17.41
N GLY A 160 5.06 -3.24 -16.31
CA GLY A 160 5.72 -3.23 -15.01
C GLY A 160 7.04 -4.00 -15.05
N PHE A 161 7.04 -5.17 -15.71
CA PHE A 161 8.21 -6.01 -15.86
C PHE A 161 9.32 -5.36 -16.71
N GLU A 162 8.98 -4.67 -17.81
CA GLU A 162 9.95 -3.91 -18.60
C GLU A 162 10.60 -2.79 -17.76
N ILE A 163 9.80 -2.01 -17.03
CA ILE A 163 10.33 -0.94 -16.16
C ILE A 163 11.24 -1.55 -15.09
N GLY A 164 10.79 -2.61 -14.41
CA GLY A 164 11.55 -3.23 -13.33
C GLY A 164 12.91 -3.79 -13.77
N ARG A 165 13.06 -4.21 -15.03
CA ARG A 165 14.34 -4.67 -15.59
C ARG A 165 15.37 -3.56 -15.77
N THR A 166 14.93 -2.31 -15.83
CA THR A 166 15.81 -1.15 -16.00
C THR A 166 16.32 -0.60 -14.66
N LEU A 167 15.72 -1.03 -13.54
CA LEU A 167 16.06 -0.53 -12.22
C LEU A 167 17.40 -1.10 -11.74
N GLN A 168 18.22 -0.20 -11.19
CA GLN A 168 19.51 -0.55 -10.59
C GLN A 168 19.58 -0.16 -9.10
N LYS A 169 18.59 0.60 -8.65
CA LYS A 169 18.50 1.22 -7.32
C LYS A 169 17.45 0.52 -6.47
N PRO A 170 17.61 0.44 -5.14
CA PRO A 170 16.55 -0.01 -4.23
C PRO A 170 15.21 0.64 -4.55
N LEU A 171 14.17 -0.19 -4.66
CA LEU A 171 12.87 0.24 -5.14
C LEU A 171 11.88 0.36 -3.98
N LEU A 172 11.29 1.54 -3.80
CA LEU A 172 10.12 1.75 -2.95
C LEU A 172 8.87 1.82 -3.83
N ILE A 173 7.98 0.83 -3.72
CA ILE A 173 6.67 0.83 -4.39
C ILE A 173 5.61 1.28 -3.39
N THR A 174 4.89 2.36 -3.70
CA THR A 174 3.75 2.84 -2.92
C THR A 174 2.51 2.98 -3.80
N GLU A 175 1.35 3.17 -3.18
CA GLU A 175 0.08 3.20 -3.90
C GLU A 175 -0.88 4.26 -3.37
N CYS A 176 -1.73 4.75 -4.28
CA CYS A 176 -3.02 5.32 -3.89
C CYS A 176 -4.12 4.74 -4.77
N VAL A 177 -4.88 3.80 -4.18
CA VAL A 177 -5.98 3.10 -4.83
C VAL A 177 -7.22 3.14 -3.94
N PRO A 178 -8.14 4.09 -4.16
CA PRO A 178 -9.45 4.06 -3.53
C PRO A 178 -10.12 2.70 -3.78
N GLY A 179 -10.55 2.04 -2.71
CA GLY A 179 -11.15 0.69 -2.78
C GLY A 179 -10.14 -0.47 -2.84
N GLY A 180 -8.83 -0.19 -2.92
CA GLY A 180 -7.76 -1.17 -3.07
C GLY A 180 -7.68 -2.23 -1.97
N THR A 181 -8.12 -1.91 -0.75
CA THR A 181 -8.21 -2.92 0.32
C THR A 181 -9.24 -4.03 0.02
N THR A 182 -10.27 -3.74 -0.78
CA THR A 182 -11.30 -4.75 -1.13
C THR A 182 -10.84 -5.63 -2.29
N THR A 183 -10.15 -5.06 -3.29
CA THR A 183 -9.50 -5.85 -4.36
C THR A 183 -8.37 -6.68 -3.80
N ALA A 184 -7.57 -6.16 -2.86
CA ALA A 184 -6.54 -6.93 -2.14
C ALA A 184 -7.14 -8.13 -1.40
N LEU A 185 -8.24 -7.93 -0.68
CA LEU A 185 -8.99 -9.02 -0.05
C LEU A 185 -9.47 -10.05 -1.08
N ALA A 186 -10.02 -9.59 -2.20
CA ALA A 186 -10.51 -10.49 -3.24
C ALA A 186 -9.41 -11.34 -3.86
N VAL A 187 -8.26 -10.72 -4.17
CA VAL A 187 -7.09 -11.37 -4.73
C VAL A 187 -6.52 -12.40 -3.75
N LEU A 188 -6.27 -12.03 -2.50
CA LEU A 188 -5.71 -12.96 -1.50
C LEU A 188 -6.67 -14.13 -1.23
N THR A 189 -7.98 -13.88 -1.21
CA THR A 189 -9.00 -14.94 -1.13
C THR A 189 -8.97 -15.83 -2.39
N GLY A 190 -8.84 -15.24 -3.58
CA GLY A 190 -8.73 -15.95 -4.86
C GLY A 190 -7.46 -16.78 -4.99
N LEU A 191 -6.39 -16.41 -4.29
CA LEU A 191 -5.17 -17.21 -4.13
C LEU A 191 -5.32 -18.34 -3.10
N GLY A 192 -6.51 -18.53 -2.51
CA GLY A 192 -6.81 -19.61 -1.58
C GLY A 192 -6.48 -19.31 -0.12
N MET A 193 -6.25 -18.04 0.24
CA MET A 193 -5.98 -17.67 1.63
C MET A 193 -7.27 -17.33 2.40
N ALA A 194 -7.37 -17.80 3.64
CA ALA A 194 -8.46 -17.45 4.55
C ALA A 194 -8.18 -16.10 5.26
N VAL A 195 -8.50 -14.99 4.58
CA VAL A 195 -8.17 -13.61 5.03
C VAL A 195 -9.39 -12.71 5.26
N GLY A 196 -10.60 -13.28 5.21
CA GLY A 196 -11.88 -12.56 5.25
C GLY A 196 -12.06 -11.60 6.43
N ASP A 197 -11.35 -11.83 7.53
CA ASP A 197 -11.49 -11.08 8.78
C ASP A 197 -10.28 -10.21 9.12
N LEU A 198 -9.26 -10.18 8.23
CA LEU A 198 -7.97 -9.53 8.53
C LEU A 198 -7.74 -8.21 7.80
N ILE A 199 -8.51 -7.93 6.75
CA ILE A 199 -8.24 -6.80 5.87
C ILE A 199 -9.12 -5.60 6.23
N SER A 200 -8.48 -4.65 6.92
CA SER A 200 -9.06 -3.36 7.31
C SER A 200 -9.28 -2.42 6.11
N GLY A 201 -9.58 -1.15 6.39
CA GLY A 201 -9.63 -0.06 5.41
C GLY A 201 -9.62 1.30 6.12
N SER A 202 -9.87 2.37 5.37
CA SER A 202 -9.79 3.75 5.88
C SER A 202 -10.89 4.14 6.88
N HIS A 203 -11.88 3.28 7.10
CA HIS A 203 -12.93 3.50 8.11
C HIS A 203 -12.44 3.11 9.50
N ARG A 204 -12.94 3.82 10.52
CA ARG A 204 -12.78 3.43 11.94
C ARG A 204 -13.33 2.04 12.24
N ASN A 205 -14.52 1.73 11.72
CA ASN A 205 -15.11 0.40 11.76
C ASN A 205 -15.17 -0.14 10.32
N PRO A 206 -14.24 -1.00 9.91
CA PRO A 206 -14.21 -1.54 8.56
C PRO A 206 -15.54 -2.25 8.19
N PRO A 207 -16.10 -2.03 6.99
CA PRO A 207 -17.36 -2.60 6.56
C PRO A 207 -17.19 -4.08 6.13
N MET A 208 -16.71 -4.94 7.03
CA MET A 208 -16.26 -6.30 6.72
C MET A 208 -17.31 -7.15 6.02
N LYS A 209 -18.56 -7.13 6.51
CA LYS A 209 -19.68 -7.86 5.89
C LYS A 209 -19.89 -7.42 4.43
N LEU A 210 -19.82 -6.12 4.15
CA LEU A 210 -19.96 -5.61 2.79
C LEU A 210 -18.81 -6.09 1.91
N LYS A 211 -17.56 -5.96 2.38
CA LYS A 211 -16.37 -6.42 1.65
C LYS A 211 -16.44 -7.91 1.33
N ASN A 212 -16.68 -8.76 2.34
CA ASN A 212 -16.76 -10.21 2.18
C ASN A 212 -17.88 -10.62 1.22
N ASN A 213 -19.05 -9.97 1.27
CA ASN A 213 -20.14 -10.23 0.33
C ASN A 213 -19.77 -9.87 -1.11
N LEU A 214 -19.08 -8.73 -1.32
CA LEU A 214 -18.60 -8.33 -2.64
C LEU A 214 -17.56 -9.31 -3.19
N VAL A 215 -16.61 -9.72 -2.35
CA VAL A 215 -15.55 -10.67 -2.72
C VAL A 215 -16.15 -12.03 -3.07
N ALA A 216 -17.01 -12.59 -2.22
CA ALA A 216 -17.68 -13.86 -2.47
C ALA A 216 -18.47 -13.82 -3.79
N LYS A 217 -19.19 -12.72 -4.04
CA LYS A 217 -19.94 -12.52 -5.29
C LYS A 217 -19.03 -12.47 -6.51
N GLY A 218 -17.90 -11.77 -6.43
CA GLY A 218 -16.92 -11.67 -7.50
C GLY A 218 -16.29 -13.02 -7.85
N LEU A 219 -15.76 -13.70 -6.83
CA LEU A 219 -15.10 -15.00 -7.00
C LEU A 219 -16.07 -16.09 -7.49
N ALA A 220 -17.32 -16.11 -7.01
CA ALA A 220 -18.34 -17.05 -7.47
C ALA A 220 -18.71 -16.86 -8.96
N ARG A 221 -18.55 -15.64 -9.50
CA ARG A 221 -18.83 -15.32 -10.91
C ARG A 221 -17.64 -15.50 -11.82
N ALA A 222 -16.44 -15.44 -11.26
CA ALA A 222 -15.18 -15.53 -12.00
C ALA A 222 -14.90 -16.91 -12.58
N ASN A 223 -15.61 -17.96 -12.11
CA ASN A 223 -15.40 -19.36 -12.51
C ASN A 223 -13.92 -19.78 -12.39
N LEU A 224 -13.21 -19.28 -11.36
CA LEU A 224 -11.83 -19.66 -11.09
C LEU A 224 -11.79 -21.15 -10.68
N GLY A 225 -11.01 -21.94 -11.40
CA GLY A 225 -10.69 -23.33 -11.07
C GLY A 225 -9.36 -23.48 -10.34
N ALA A 226 -9.03 -24.71 -9.93
CA ALA A 226 -7.78 -25.04 -9.24
C ALA A 226 -6.51 -24.72 -10.06
N SER A 227 -6.63 -24.61 -11.39
CA SER A 227 -5.54 -24.27 -12.31
C SER A 227 -5.50 -22.78 -12.71
N SER A 228 -6.29 -21.92 -12.06
CA SER A 228 -6.32 -20.49 -12.40
C SER A 228 -4.97 -19.85 -12.09
N SER A 229 -4.42 -19.13 -13.05
CA SER A 229 -3.17 -18.40 -12.86
C SER A 229 -3.39 -17.14 -12.02
N PRO A 230 -2.33 -16.57 -11.42
CA PRO A 230 -2.41 -15.26 -10.77
C PRO A 230 -2.94 -14.14 -11.69
N LYS A 231 -2.68 -14.22 -13.00
CA LYS A 231 -3.23 -13.29 -14.01
C LYS A 231 -4.75 -13.47 -14.18
N ASP A 232 -5.28 -14.69 -14.06
CA ASP A 232 -6.72 -14.94 -14.10
C ASP A 232 -7.43 -14.39 -12.85
N VAL A 233 -6.81 -14.53 -11.67
CA VAL A 233 -7.32 -13.92 -10.43
C VAL A 233 -7.36 -12.40 -10.54
N LEU A 234 -6.31 -11.78 -11.09
CA LEU A 234 -6.27 -10.33 -11.35
C LEU A 234 -7.36 -9.89 -12.33
N ALA A 235 -7.54 -10.61 -13.43
CA ALA A 235 -8.58 -10.30 -14.42
C ALA A 235 -9.98 -10.41 -13.80
N ALA A 236 -10.17 -11.34 -12.88
CA ALA A 236 -11.45 -11.54 -12.21
C ALA A 236 -11.77 -10.46 -11.17
N VAL A 237 -10.84 -10.18 -10.25
CA VAL A 237 -11.15 -9.41 -9.03
C VAL A 237 -10.06 -8.41 -8.59
N GLY A 238 -8.99 -8.27 -9.38
CA GLY A 238 -7.89 -7.36 -9.07
C GLY A 238 -8.12 -5.92 -9.54
N ASP A 239 -7.05 -5.13 -9.50
CA ASP A 239 -7.00 -3.76 -10.02
C ASP A 239 -5.71 -3.49 -10.82
N PRO A 240 -5.64 -2.36 -11.58
CA PRO A 240 -4.51 -2.06 -12.44
C PRO A 240 -3.18 -1.89 -11.68
N PHE A 241 -3.22 -1.31 -10.47
CA PHE A 241 -2.06 -1.19 -9.59
C PHE A 241 -1.44 -2.56 -9.29
N GLN A 242 -2.26 -3.54 -8.91
CA GLN A 242 -1.78 -4.89 -8.60
C GLN A 242 -1.15 -5.54 -9.84
N ALA A 243 -1.81 -5.46 -11.00
CA ALA A 243 -1.29 -6.08 -12.23
C ALA A 243 0.08 -5.51 -12.64
N PHE A 244 0.21 -4.18 -12.63
CA PHE A 244 1.47 -3.50 -12.93
C PHE A 244 2.56 -3.80 -11.89
N SER A 245 2.23 -3.66 -10.61
CA SER A 245 3.22 -3.76 -9.52
C SER A 245 3.78 -5.16 -9.35
N VAL A 246 3.02 -6.21 -9.70
CA VAL A 246 3.54 -7.57 -9.67
C VAL A 246 4.63 -7.78 -10.73
N GLY A 247 4.40 -7.32 -11.96
CA GLY A 247 5.42 -7.38 -13.02
C GLY A 247 6.68 -6.62 -12.63
N LEU A 248 6.50 -5.41 -12.10
CA LEU A 248 7.57 -4.56 -11.58
C LEU A 248 8.38 -5.24 -10.46
N LEU A 249 7.69 -5.80 -9.46
CA LEU A 249 8.31 -6.50 -8.34
C LEU A 249 9.14 -7.70 -8.81
N ILE A 250 8.59 -8.51 -9.72
CA ILE A 250 9.29 -9.69 -10.24
C ILE A 250 10.58 -9.27 -10.96
N ALA A 251 10.48 -8.31 -11.87
CA ALA A 251 11.64 -7.86 -12.65
C ALA A 251 12.71 -7.17 -11.79
N ALA A 252 12.32 -6.35 -10.82
CA ALA A 252 13.26 -5.72 -9.89
C ALA A 252 14.04 -6.79 -9.11
N ARG A 253 13.35 -7.80 -8.58
CA ARG A 253 14.00 -8.91 -7.86
C ARG A 253 14.89 -9.78 -8.75
N GLN A 254 14.49 -10.05 -9.98
CA GLN A 254 15.35 -10.74 -10.96
C GLN A 254 16.62 -9.94 -11.27
N SER A 255 16.56 -8.62 -11.18
CA SER A 255 17.70 -7.72 -11.36
C SER A 255 18.54 -7.54 -10.08
N GLY A 256 18.22 -8.27 -9.00
CA GLY A 256 18.92 -8.19 -7.72
C GLY A 256 18.57 -6.95 -6.88
N VAL A 257 17.59 -6.15 -7.32
CA VAL A 257 17.17 -4.92 -6.62
C VAL A 257 16.37 -5.28 -5.36
N PRO A 258 16.70 -4.73 -4.17
CA PRO A 258 15.87 -4.87 -2.99
C PRO A 258 14.60 -4.02 -3.13
N VAL A 259 13.48 -4.53 -2.62
CA VAL A 259 12.17 -3.89 -2.77
C VAL A 259 11.50 -3.68 -1.42
N LEU A 260 11.07 -2.44 -1.18
CA LEU A 260 10.22 -2.05 -0.07
C LEU A 260 8.81 -1.77 -0.61
N LEU A 261 7.85 -2.58 -0.18
CA LEU A 261 6.45 -2.40 -0.48
C LEU A 261 5.82 -1.52 0.61
N GLY A 262 5.53 -0.26 0.28
CA GLY A 262 5.03 0.73 1.22
C GLY A 262 3.51 0.84 1.24
N GLY A 263 2.88 0.11 2.16
CA GLY A 263 1.43 0.09 2.33
C GLY A 263 0.94 -1.12 3.13
N GLY A 264 -0.37 -1.33 3.11
CA GLY A 264 -1.04 -2.38 3.88
C GLY A 264 -1.35 -3.65 3.09
N SER A 265 -2.59 -4.13 3.20
CA SER A 265 -3.08 -5.35 2.55
C SER A 265 -2.85 -5.40 1.04
N GLN A 266 -2.83 -4.24 0.39
CA GLN A 266 -2.56 -4.05 -1.03
C GLN A 266 -1.16 -4.58 -1.40
N MET A 267 -0.17 -4.28 -0.56
CA MET A 267 1.20 -4.78 -0.73
C MET A 267 1.32 -6.27 -0.47
N ALA A 268 0.57 -6.79 0.51
CA ALA A 268 0.49 -8.24 0.74
C ALA A 268 -0.13 -8.97 -0.47
N ALA A 269 -1.14 -8.38 -1.13
CA ALA A 269 -1.73 -8.94 -2.35
C ALA A 269 -0.75 -8.95 -3.53
N VAL A 270 -0.01 -7.86 -3.75
CA VAL A 270 1.05 -7.80 -4.78
C VAL A 270 2.12 -8.87 -4.50
N LEU A 271 2.60 -8.98 -3.26
CA LEU A 271 3.59 -10.00 -2.91
C LEU A 271 3.06 -11.42 -3.09
N GLY A 272 1.83 -11.70 -2.65
CA GLY A 272 1.20 -13.01 -2.82
C GLY A 272 1.02 -13.41 -4.28
N LEU A 273 0.59 -12.48 -5.14
CA LEU A 273 0.49 -12.70 -6.58
C LEU A 273 1.86 -13.01 -7.19
N ALA A 274 2.91 -12.27 -6.80
CA ALA A 274 4.26 -12.50 -7.30
C ALA A 274 4.78 -13.89 -6.89
N ILE A 275 4.71 -14.24 -5.60
CA ILE A 275 5.16 -15.54 -5.08
C ILE A 275 4.41 -16.70 -5.76
N ALA A 276 3.10 -16.53 -6.03
CA ALA A 276 2.29 -17.54 -6.71
C ALA A 276 2.78 -17.86 -8.13
N THR A 277 3.49 -16.94 -8.79
CA THR A 277 4.11 -17.17 -10.11
C THR A 277 5.51 -17.74 -10.07
N VAL A 278 6.17 -17.71 -8.91
CA VAL A 278 7.55 -18.20 -8.75
C VAL A 278 7.52 -19.68 -8.39
N ASP A 279 8.38 -20.45 -9.05
CA ASP A 279 8.59 -21.87 -8.78
C ASP A 279 8.85 -22.11 -7.28
N PRO A 280 8.22 -23.11 -6.64
CA PRO A 280 8.30 -23.31 -5.20
C PRO A 280 9.73 -23.30 -4.63
N GLU A 281 10.69 -23.88 -5.36
CA GLU A 281 12.10 -23.97 -4.96
C GLU A 281 12.82 -22.61 -4.95
N LEU A 282 12.35 -21.66 -5.76
CA LEU A 282 12.95 -20.33 -5.90
C LEU A 282 12.31 -19.28 -4.98
N ARG A 283 11.13 -19.57 -4.41
CA ARG A 283 10.36 -18.59 -3.62
C ARG A 283 11.14 -18.00 -2.45
N ALA A 284 11.93 -18.81 -1.74
CA ALA A 284 12.72 -18.34 -0.60
C ALA A 284 13.76 -17.28 -1.04
N SER A 285 14.47 -17.52 -2.15
CA SER A 285 15.44 -16.57 -2.71
C SER A 285 14.78 -15.31 -3.29
N PHE A 286 13.59 -15.47 -3.87
CA PHE A 286 12.81 -14.36 -4.42
C PHE A 286 12.46 -13.33 -3.33
N VAL A 287 12.00 -13.80 -2.17
CA VAL A 287 11.51 -12.93 -1.09
C VAL A 287 12.58 -12.39 -0.14
N GLU A 288 13.82 -12.87 -0.18
CA GLU A 288 14.86 -12.51 0.82
C GLU A 288 15.06 -10.98 0.96
N ASP A 289 14.97 -10.25 -0.15
CA ASP A 289 15.12 -8.79 -0.20
C ASP A 289 13.80 -8.06 -0.52
N ILE A 290 12.67 -8.67 -0.18
CA ILE A 290 11.36 -8.02 -0.22
C ILE A 290 10.89 -7.78 1.22
N SER A 291 10.41 -6.57 1.46
CA SER A 291 9.84 -6.20 2.76
C SER A 291 8.57 -5.40 2.58
N ILE A 292 7.68 -5.43 3.57
CA ILE A 292 6.48 -4.61 3.61
C ILE A 292 6.60 -3.65 4.78
N ALA A 293 6.46 -2.35 4.55
CA ALA A 293 6.41 -1.35 5.61
C ALA A 293 5.07 -0.63 5.63
N THR A 294 4.51 -0.48 6.82
CA THR A 294 3.22 0.17 7.04
C THR A 294 3.24 1.11 8.25
N THR A 295 2.13 1.78 8.51
CA THR A 295 1.94 2.59 9.69
C THR A 295 1.74 1.77 10.96
N SER A 296 2.10 2.39 12.06
CA SER A 296 1.85 1.91 13.42
C SER A 296 0.35 1.67 13.68
N TRP A 297 -0.54 2.48 13.09
CA TRP A 297 -2.01 2.34 13.24
C TRP A 297 -2.52 1.06 12.59
N LEU A 298 -2.06 0.73 11.39
CA LEU A 298 -2.44 -0.52 10.74
C LEU A 298 -1.79 -1.74 11.42
N ALA A 299 -0.53 -1.61 11.85
CA ALA A 299 0.20 -2.68 12.52
C ALA A 299 -0.41 -3.09 13.87
N ASP A 300 -1.03 -2.15 14.60
CA ASP A 300 -1.61 -2.41 15.91
C ASP A 300 -3.13 -2.67 15.88
N GLU A 301 -3.79 -2.40 14.74
CA GLU A 301 -5.24 -2.54 14.61
C GLU A 301 -5.73 -3.98 14.79
N VAL A 302 -6.80 -4.12 15.57
CA VAL A 302 -7.55 -5.37 15.75
C VAL A 302 -8.93 -5.20 15.11
N VAL A 303 -9.15 -5.82 13.95
CA VAL A 303 -10.42 -5.70 13.19
C VAL A 303 -11.52 -6.54 13.83
N VAL A 304 -11.19 -7.72 14.33
CA VAL A 304 -12.15 -8.62 15.00
C VAL A 304 -11.80 -8.73 16.47
N CYS A 305 -12.63 -8.12 17.33
CA CYS A 305 -12.36 -7.99 18.77
C CYS A 305 -12.19 -9.31 19.54
N SER A 306 -12.66 -10.45 19.00
CA SER A 306 -12.43 -11.75 19.62
C SER A 306 -10.98 -12.23 19.48
N GLU A 307 -10.22 -11.64 18.57
CA GLU A 307 -8.80 -11.92 18.39
C GLU A 307 -7.97 -10.93 19.22
N LYS A 308 -7.01 -11.42 20.00
CA LYS A 308 -6.07 -10.57 20.76
C LYS A 308 -4.86 -10.14 19.91
N GLN A 309 -4.90 -10.40 18.60
CA GLN A 309 -3.77 -10.20 17.70
C GLN A 309 -4.11 -9.17 16.64
N SER A 310 -3.15 -8.30 16.33
CA SER A 310 -3.31 -7.29 15.29
C SER A 310 -3.45 -7.92 13.90
N SER A 311 -4.41 -7.42 13.13
CA SER A 311 -4.89 -8.07 11.91
C SER A 311 -3.88 -8.04 10.77
N PHE A 312 -3.13 -6.94 10.60
CA PHE A 312 -2.13 -6.85 9.52
C PHE A 312 -0.87 -7.68 9.77
N PRO A 313 -0.23 -7.68 10.96
CA PRO A 313 0.84 -8.62 11.28
C PRO A 313 0.42 -10.08 11.10
N ARG A 314 -0.83 -10.42 11.46
CA ARG A 314 -1.40 -11.75 11.22
C ARG A 314 -1.53 -12.07 9.73
N LEU A 315 -1.98 -11.12 8.91
CA LEU A 315 -2.04 -11.27 7.45
C LEU A 315 -0.67 -11.58 6.85
N VAL A 316 0.36 -10.81 7.21
CA VAL A 316 1.73 -11.01 6.72
C VAL A 316 2.28 -12.38 7.16
N HIS A 317 2.01 -12.77 8.41
CA HIS A 317 2.37 -14.10 8.90
C HIS A 317 1.66 -15.22 8.12
N LEU A 318 0.36 -15.11 7.85
CA LEU A 318 -0.38 -16.09 7.07
C LEU A 318 0.09 -16.17 5.62
N LEU A 319 0.48 -15.04 5.03
CA LEU A 319 1.07 -15.03 3.68
C LEU A 319 2.38 -15.83 3.63
N GLY A 320 3.28 -15.59 4.58
CA GLY A 320 4.54 -16.33 4.67
C GLY A 320 4.31 -17.81 4.97
N ALA A 321 3.39 -18.14 5.87
CA ALA A 321 3.02 -19.52 6.19
C ALA A 321 2.38 -20.25 4.99
N HIS A 322 1.50 -19.59 4.24
CA HIS A 322 0.80 -20.16 3.08
C HIS A 322 1.77 -20.60 1.99
N TYR A 323 2.81 -19.81 1.73
CA TYR A 323 3.84 -20.13 0.73
C TYR A 323 5.11 -20.76 1.31
N ASN A 324 5.16 -20.97 2.63
CA ASN A 324 6.32 -21.44 3.38
C ASN A 324 7.61 -20.64 3.09
N VAL A 325 7.51 -19.31 3.19
CA VAL A 325 8.64 -18.39 2.98
C VAL A 325 8.70 -17.30 4.04
N ASN A 326 9.91 -16.82 4.33
CA ASN A 326 10.12 -15.75 5.29
C ASN A 326 9.65 -14.41 4.68
N ILE A 327 8.81 -13.67 5.40
CA ILE A 327 8.34 -12.35 4.97
C ILE A 327 8.56 -11.37 6.10
N LEU A 328 9.31 -10.30 5.82
CA LEU A 328 9.58 -9.22 6.75
C LEU A 328 8.54 -8.10 6.59
N GLY A 329 7.70 -7.95 7.61
CA GLY A 329 6.83 -6.79 7.81
C GLY A 329 7.43 -5.84 8.85
N LEU A 330 7.29 -4.54 8.62
CA LEU A 330 7.79 -3.48 9.48
C LEU A 330 6.71 -2.41 9.68
N SER A 331 6.76 -1.73 10.81
CA SER A 331 5.98 -0.51 11.03
C SER A 331 6.84 0.63 11.55
N THR A 332 6.55 1.85 11.08
CA THR A 332 7.04 3.08 11.72
C THR A 332 6.60 3.16 13.19
N GLY A 333 7.34 3.91 14.00
CA GLY A 333 6.97 4.28 15.35
C GLY A 333 6.18 5.58 15.47
N LEU A 334 5.83 6.23 14.34
CA LEU A 334 5.07 7.48 14.32
C LEU A 334 3.70 7.29 15.00
N ARG A 335 3.36 8.22 15.90
CA ARG A 335 2.06 8.35 16.57
C ARG A 335 1.69 9.82 16.64
N PHE A 336 0.39 10.10 16.65
CA PHE A 336 -0.22 11.42 16.79
C PHE A 336 -0.95 11.58 18.13
N ASP A 337 -0.77 10.66 19.08
CA ASP A 337 -1.35 10.69 20.43
C ASP A 337 -1.03 11.98 21.21
N LYS A 338 0.08 12.65 20.87
CA LYS A 338 0.50 13.93 21.45
C LYS A 338 0.16 15.15 20.58
N SER A 339 -0.55 14.97 19.48
CA SER A 339 -0.87 16.08 18.57
C SER A 339 -1.90 17.03 19.16
N THR A 340 -1.73 18.31 18.86
CA THR A 340 -2.70 19.39 19.10
C THR A 340 -3.76 19.50 18.00
N LYS A 341 -3.55 18.85 16.84
CA LYS A 341 -4.43 18.93 15.66
C LYS A 341 -5.43 17.79 15.66
N ARG A 342 -6.73 18.11 15.68
CA ARG A 342 -7.80 17.10 15.70
C ARG A 342 -7.73 16.11 14.55
N VAL A 343 -7.41 16.58 13.34
CA VAL A 343 -7.31 15.75 12.14
C VAL A 343 -6.14 14.74 12.19
N LEU A 344 -5.12 14.99 13.01
CA LEU A 344 -4.05 14.02 13.26
C LEU A 344 -4.47 13.04 14.37
N LEU A 345 -5.06 13.53 15.46
CA LEU A 345 -5.61 12.69 16.53
C LEU A 345 -6.66 11.68 16.04
N ASP A 346 -7.38 11.98 14.96
CA ASP A 346 -8.35 11.04 14.38
C ASP A 346 -7.71 9.72 13.88
N TYR A 347 -6.41 9.70 13.55
CA TYR A 347 -5.68 8.46 13.24
C TYR A 347 -5.60 7.51 14.45
N GLU A 348 -5.41 8.06 15.66
CA GLU A 348 -5.30 7.26 16.90
C GLU A 348 -6.59 6.54 17.27
N ILE A 349 -7.73 6.98 16.73
CA ILE A 349 -9.03 6.34 16.94
C ILE A 349 -9.50 5.53 15.72
N GLY A 350 -8.59 5.25 14.77
CA GLY A 350 -8.75 4.26 13.71
C GLY A 350 -9.18 4.80 12.34
N TYR A 351 -9.22 6.12 12.13
CA TYR A 351 -9.50 6.70 10.81
C TYR A 351 -8.26 6.72 9.92
N VAL A 352 -8.48 6.60 8.60
CA VAL A 352 -7.46 6.68 7.52
C VAL A 352 -6.40 5.58 7.59
N LYS A 353 -5.55 5.60 8.62
CA LYS A 353 -4.48 4.66 8.97
C LYS A 353 -3.30 4.60 8.02
N GLU A 354 -3.50 4.42 6.72
CA GLU A 354 -2.43 4.15 5.75
C GLU A 354 -2.81 4.65 4.35
N GLY A 355 -1.80 4.89 3.52
CA GLY A 355 -1.92 5.18 2.10
C GLY A 355 -0.71 5.98 1.62
N VAL A 356 -0.47 5.99 0.31
CA VAL A 356 0.53 6.87 -0.32
C VAL A 356 1.96 6.61 0.21
N GLY A 357 2.20 5.42 0.77
CA GLY A 357 3.50 5.05 1.35
C GLY A 357 3.84 5.69 2.69
N ALA A 358 2.86 6.27 3.40
CA ALA A 358 3.07 7.00 4.65
C ALA A 358 3.87 6.19 5.67
N GLY A 359 3.54 4.90 5.84
CA GLY A 359 4.26 4.01 6.75
C GLY A 359 5.72 3.77 6.36
N ALA A 360 5.98 3.45 5.10
CA ALA A 360 7.32 3.17 4.59
C ALA A 360 8.22 4.40 4.62
N LEU A 361 7.73 5.56 4.17
CA LEU A 361 8.51 6.80 4.16
C LEU A 361 8.82 7.25 5.59
N SER A 362 7.86 7.15 6.52
CA SER A 362 8.11 7.47 7.93
C SER A 362 9.13 6.53 8.55
N LEU A 363 9.07 5.24 8.23
CA LEU A 363 10.04 4.26 8.70
C LEU A 363 11.44 4.56 8.16
N LEU A 364 11.56 4.87 6.86
CA LEU A 364 12.82 5.27 6.23
C LEU A 364 13.40 6.54 6.89
N ALA A 365 12.56 7.54 7.16
CA ALA A 365 12.97 8.74 7.88
C ALA A 365 13.50 8.42 9.28
N GLN A 366 12.83 7.53 10.02
CA GLN A 366 13.26 7.13 11.36
C GLN A 366 14.57 6.36 11.37
N ILE A 367 14.78 5.40 10.45
CA ILE A 367 16.06 4.68 10.37
C ILE A 367 17.20 5.60 9.91
N ASN A 368 16.86 6.70 9.23
CA ASN A 368 17.80 7.75 8.84
C ASN A 368 17.95 8.88 9.89
N GLY A 369 17.36 8.72 11.08
CA GLY A 369 17.60 9.59 12.24
C GLY A 369 16.50 10.59 12.58
N SER A 370 15.40 10.68 11.80
CA SER A 370 14.26 11.51 12.18
C SER A 370 13.55 10.93 13.42
N SER A 371 13.28 11.77 14.41
CA SER A 371 12.52 11.35 15.60
C SER A 371 11.01 11.34 15.33
N CYS A 372 10.23 10.56 16.09
CA CYS A 372 8.76 10.63 16.04
C CYS A 372 8.26 12.04 16.37
N GLN A 373 8.94 12.74 17.28
CA GLN A 373 8.58 14.11 17.67
C GLN A 373 8.74 15.07 16.49
N GLN A 374 9.86 14.99 15.77
CA GLN A 374 10.09 15.80 14.57
C GLN A 374 9.06 15.53 13.48
N LEU A 375 8.76 14.24 13.20
CA LEU A 375 7.74 13.86 12.23
C LEU A 375 6.35 14.40 12.60
N LEU A 376 5.98 14.33 13.89
CA LEU A 376 4.74 14.91 14.40
C LEU A 376 4.70 16.43 14.20
N GLU A 377 5.72 17.16 14.63
CA GLU A 377 5.79 18.63 14.52
C GLU A 377 5.71 19.10 13.06
N GLU A 378 6.40 18.43 12.14
CA GLU A 378 6.34 18.74 10.71
C GLU A 378 4.96 18.41 10.12
N CYS A 379 4.30 17.34 10.57
CA CYS A 379 2.91 17.05 10.19
C CYS A 379 1.94 18.13 10.71
N GLU A 380 2.11 18.60 11.94
CA GLU A 380 1.30 19.69 12.49
C GLU A 380 1.47 20.99 11.70
N SER A 381 2.72 21.34 11.34
CA SER A 381 3.02 22.49 10.49
C SER A 381 2.40 22.34 9.10
N ALA A 382 2.43 21.14 8.52
CA ALA A 382 1.81 20.88 7.23
C ALA A 382 0.28 20.99 7.28
N VAL A 383 -0.35 20.56 8.38
CA VAL A 383 -1.79 20.73 8.61
C VAL A 383 -2.17 22.20 8.71
N ASP A 384 -1.39 23.02 9.42
CA ASP A 384 -1.67 24.46 9.52
C ASP A 384 -1.63 25.13 8.14
N LYS A 385 -0.60 24.81 7.34
CA LYS A 385 -0.49 25.31 5.96
C LYS A 385 -1.64 24.86 5.06
N LEU A 386 -2.15 23.63 5.24
CA LEU A 386 -3.32 23.16 4.49
C LEU A 386 -4.54 24.03 4.77
N ASN A 387 -4.75 24.42 6.03
CA ASN A 387 -5.88 25.26 6.42
C ASN A 387 -5.75 26.69 5.89
N ASP A 388 -4.52 27.22 5.80
CA ASP A 388 -4.26 28.55 5.24
C ASP A 388 -4.46 28.60 3.71
N CYS A 389 -4.39 27.43 3.04
CA CYS A 389 -4.57 27.29 1.59
C CYS A 389 -6.00 26.89 1.17
N ALA A 390 -6.87 26.56 2.12
CA ALA A 390 -8.26 26.15 1.90
C ALA A 390 -9.20 27.36 1.98
#